data_AF-A0A3D0NCR4-F1
#
_entry.id   AF-A0A3D0NCR4-F1
#
_cell.length_a   1.000
_cell.length_b   1.000
_cell.length_c   1.000
_cell.angle_alpha   90.00
_cell.angle_beta   90.00
_cell.angle_gamma   90.00
#
_symmetry.space_group_name_H-M   'P 1'
#
loop_
_entity.id
_entity.type
_entity.pdbx_description
1 polymer ?
#
loop_
_entity_poly.entity_id
_entity_poly.type
_entity_poly.pdbx_seq_one_letter_code
_entity_poly.pdbx_strand_id
1 'polypeptide(L)'
;PGSFDSYSGSDYFYAAHATMFRESYVAWRVHDILRTLDWMASFGYTNVHLVARGNGAIPGALAALLHESVTKVTLVDALASYAGIAEAELYSLPLSAMIPSVLEQFDLPDVYRALEAKGLEMVDGGEE
;
A
#
# COMPACT_ATOMS: atom_id res chain seq x y z
N PRO A 1 -20.51 -9.55 10.19
CA PRO A 1 -21.33 -8.44 9.64
C PRO A 1 -21.16 -7.18 10.50
N GLY A 2 -20.60 -6.11 9.94
CA GLY A 2 -20.33 -4.87 10.67
C GLY A 2 -18.87 -4.64 11.11
N SER A 3 -17.93 -5.49 10.67
CA SER A 3 -16.49 -5.19 10.78
C SER A 3 -16.02 -4.39 9.57
N PHE A 4 -14.98 -3.56 9.76
CA PHE A 4 -14.40 -2.70 8.74
C PHE A 4 -14.04 -3.49 7.45
N ASP A 5 -13.39 -4.64 7.60
CA ASP A 5 -12.91 -5.51 6.51
C ASP A 5 -13.92 -6.56 6.04
N SER A 6 -15.18 -6.50 6.49
CA SER A 6 -16.19 -7.42 5.96
C SER A 6 -16.45 -7.15 4.47
N TYR A 7 -16.91 -8.16 3.72
CA TYR A 7 -17.14 -8.05 2.27
C TYR A 7 -18.02 -6.84 1.86
N SER A 8 -18.95 -6.44 2.73
CA SER A 8 -19.76 -5.22 2.57
C SER A 8 -19.55 -4.25 3.75
N GLY A 9 -18.32 -4.22 4.27
CA GLY A 9 -17.86 -3.31 5.31
C GLY A 9 -17.45 -1.95 4.75
N SER A 10 -17.02 -1.06 5.64
CA SER A 10 -16.65 0.31 5.27
C SER A 10 -15.49 0.36 4.26
N ASP A 11 -14.54 -0.57 4.34
CA ASP A 11 -13.40 -0.65 3.42
C ASP A 11 -13.85 -0.78 1.95
N TYR A 12 -14.81 -1.67 1.69
CA TYR A 12 -15.44 -1.81 0.38
C TYR A 12 -16.15 -0.54 -0.06
N PHE A 13 -16.93 0.09 0.83
CA PHE A 13 -17.67 1.29 0.48
C PHE A 13 -16.73 2.45 0.14
N TYR A 14 -15.64 2.66 0.88
CA TYR A 14 -14.67 3.69 0.53
C TYR A 14 -14.02 3.43 -0.84
N ALA A 15 -13.67 2.18 -1.12
CA ALA A 15 -13.12 1.78 -2.41
C ALA A 15 -14.10 1.99 -3.58
N ALA A 16 -15.37 1.62 -3.39
CA ALA A 16 -16.42 1.84 -4.37
C ALA A 16 -16.65 3.33 -4.65
N HIS A 17 -16.66 4.18 -3.61
CA HIS A 17 -16.79 5.63 -3.78
C HIS A 17 -15.58 6.24 -4.49
N ALA A 18 -14.36 5.83 -4.14
CA ALA A 18 -13.15 6.27 -4.86
C ALA A 18 -13.25 5.97 -6.36
N THR A 19 -13.73 4.76 -6.70
CA THR A 19 -13.94 4.35 -8.11
C THR A 19 -14.95 5.26 -8.82
N MET A 20 -16.04 5.67 -8.15
CA MET A 20 -17.01 6.62 -8.71
C MET A 20 -16.40 7.99 -9.03
N PHE A 21 -15.40 8.41 -8.27
CA PHE A 21 -14.62 9.63 -8.54
C PHE A 21 -13.48 9.42 -9.55
N ARG A 22 -13.36 8.22 -10.13
CA ARG A 22 -12.24 7.80 -10.99
C ARG A 22 -10.88 7.87 -10.27
N GLU A 23 -10.90 7.64 -8.97
CA GLU A 23 -9.75 7.59 -8.10
C GLU A 23 -9.53 6.18 -7.54
N SER A 24 -8.44 5.98 -6.79
CA SER A 24 -8.21 4.75 -6.02
C SER A 24 -8.20 5.04 -4.53
N TYR A 25 -8.79 4.13 -3.74
CA TYR A 25 -8.72 4.26 -2.27
C TYR A 25 -7.30 4.03 -1.74
N VAL A 26 -6.47 3.29 -2.48
CA VAL A 26 -5.02 3.22 -2.23
C VAL A 26 -4.38 4.61 -2.29
N ALA A 27 -4.68 5.42 -3.30
CA ALA A 27 -4.11 6.77 -3.42
C ALA A 27 -4.49 7.67 -2.24
N TRP A 28 -5.71 7.55 -1.71
CA TRP A 28 -6.11 8.27 -0.49
C TRP A 28 -5.29 7.83 0.72
N ARG A 29 -5.10 6.51 0.91
CA ARG A 29 -4.27 5.99 2.00
C ARG A 29 -2.79 6.38 1.85
N VAL A 30 -2.26 6.41 0.63
CA VAL A 30 -0.91 6.94 0.35
C VAL A 30 -0.84 8.41 0.77
N HIS A 31 -1.85 9.22 0.40
CA HIS A 31 -1.90 10.63 0.79
C HIS A 31 -1.87 10.83 2.30
N ASP A 32 -2.65 10.05 3.05
CA ASP A 32 -2.69 10.12 4.52
C ASP A 32 -1.32 9.82 5.15
N ILE A 33 -0.61 8.82 4.61
CA ILE A 33 0.76 8.48 5.06
C ILE A 33 1.71 9.64 4.75
N LEU A 34 1.67 10.18 3.52
CA LEU A 34 2.53 11.31 3.13
C LEU A 34 2.31 12.53 4.03
N ARG A 35 1.05 12.85 4.36
CA ARG A 35 0.74 13.97 5.26
C ARG A 35 1.18 13.73 6.70
N THR A 36 1.14 12.49 7.15
CA THR A 36 1.70 12.11 8.45
C THR A 36 3.22 12.29 8.46
N LEU A 37 3.90 11.92 7.38
CA LEU A 37 5.35 12.10 7.24
C LEU A 37 5.75 13.57 7.14
N ASP A 38 5.00 14.39 6.40
CA ASP A 38 5.18 15.85 6.34
C ASP A 38 5.05 16.46 7.75
N TRP A 39 4.02 16.04 8.49
CA TRP A 39 3.79 16.49 9.86
C TRP A 39 4.94 16.09 10.78
N MET A 40 5.43 14.85 10.70
CA MET A 40 6.60 14.38 11.45
C MET A 40 7.87 15.18 11.08
N ALA A 41 8.09 15.44 9.80
CA ALA A 41 9.23 16.22 9.32
C ALA A 41 9.20 17.67 9.85
N SER A 42 8.01 18.25 10.07
CA SER A 42 7.87 19.58 10.67
C SER A 42 8.41 19.68 12.11
N PHE A 43 8.56 18.55 12.80
CA PHE A 43 9.21 18.45 14.11
C PHE A 43 10.66 17.96 14.04
N GLY A 44 11.23 17.81 12.84
CA GLY A 44 12.61 17.37 12.60
C GLY A 44 12.79 15.85 12.48
N TYR A 45 11.72 15.06 12.46
CA TYR A 45 11.80 13.61 12.29
C TYR A 45 11.96 13.25 10.80
N THR A 46 13.21 13.13 10.34
CA THR A 46 13.57 12.91 8.93
C THR A 46 14.23 11.56 8.64
N ASN A 47 14.38 10.71 9.66
CA ASN A 47 14.97 9.38 9.56
C ASN A 47 13.95 8.33 10.01
N VAL A 48 12.96 8.05 9.15
CA VAL A 48 11.79 7.23 9.46
C VAL A 48 11.98 5.81 8.93
N HIS A 49 11.76 4.83 9.81
CA HIS A 49 11.53 3.45 9.42
C HIS A 49 10.03 3.21 9.25
N LEU A 50 9.58 2.99 8.02
CA LEU A 50 8.19 2.67 7.71
C LEU A 50 7.97 1.16 7.76
N VAL A 51 7.02 0.71 8.58
CA VAL A 51 6.60 -0.70 8.67
C VAL A 51 5.15 -0.82 8.23
N ALA A 52 4.85 -1.73 7.32
CA ALA A 52 3.49 -1.96 6.81
C ALA A 52 3.20 -3.45 6.62
N ARG A 53 1.95 -3.88 6.80
CA ARG A 53 1.53 -5.29 6.76
C ARG A 53 0.36 -5.54 5.80
N GLY A 54 0.35 -6.68 5.12
CA GLY A 54 -0.76 -7.17 4.32
C GLY A 54 -1.18 -6.16 3.25
N ASN A 55 -2.49 -5.90 3.14
CA ASN A 55 -3.02 -4.88 2.21
C ASN A 55 -2.49 -3.47 2.51
N GLY A 56 -2.04 -3.18 3.74
CA GLY A 56 -1.40 -1.92 4.11
C GLY A 56 0.03 -1.78 3.55
N ALA A 57 0.67 -2.88 3.15
CA ALA A 57 2.00 -2.85 2.53
C ALA A 57 1.99 -2.12 1.17
N ILE A 58 0.86 -2.14 0.45
CA ILE A 58 0.72 -1.44 -0.84
C ILE A 58 0.83 0.08 -0.66
N PRO A 59 -0.06 0.76 0.10
CA PRO A 59 0.09 2.20 0.33
C PRO A 59 1.36 2.54 1.10
N GLY A 60 1.83 1.66 1.99
CA GLY A 60 3.10 1.83 2.71
C GLY A 60 4.31 1.88 1.78
N ALA A 61 4.42 0.95 0.83
CA ALA A 61 5.50 0.89 -0.15
C ALA A 61 5.49 2.12 -1.08
N LEU A 62 4.31 2.49 -1.59
CA LEU A 62 4.16 3.67 -2.47
C LEU A 62 4.51 4.97 -1.73
N ALA A 63 4.05 5.14 -0.49
CA ALA A 63 4.40 6.32 0.31
C ALA A 63 5.90 6.37 0.63
N ALA A 64 6.50 5.22 0.97
CA ALA A 64 7.94 5.11 1.19
C ALA A 64 8.75 5.45 -0.06
N LEU A 65 8.27 5.10 -1.25
CA LEU A 65 8.91 5.45 -2.52
C LEU A 65 8.91 6.97 -2.73
N LEU A 66 7.80 7.63 -2.40
CA LEU A 66 7.58 9.05 -2.70
C LEU A 66 8.19 10.02 -1.67
N HIS A 67 8.33 9.62 -0.40
CA HIS A 67 8.72 10.54 0.66
C HIS A 67 10.18 10.38 1.11
N GLU A 68 10.96 11.46 1.12
CA GLU A 68 12.39 11.43 1.41
C GLU A 68 12.74 11.08 2.87
N SER A 69 11.87 11.40 3.83
CA SER A 69 12.12 11.08 5.25
C SER A 69 12.14 9.59 5.57
N VAL A 70 11.61 8.75 4.68
CA VAL A 70 11.63 7.29 4.87
C VAL A 70 12.97 6.76 4.38
N THR A 71 13.76 6.24 5.32
CA THR A 71 15.14 5.75 5.09
C THR A 71 15.26 4.24 5.25
N LYS A 72 14.30 3.62 5.94
CA LYS A 72 14.18 2.16 6.08
C LYS A 72 12.73 1.71 5.83
N VAL A 73 12.54 0.56 5.19
CA VAL A 73 11.21 -0.02 4.95
C VAL A 73 11.17 -1.48 5.37
N THR A 74 10.14 -1.89 6.11
CA THR A 74 9.81 -3.30 6.34
C THR A 74 8.38 -3.59 5.90
N LEU A 75 8.21 -4.52 4.97
CA LEU A 75 6.90 -4.97 4.51
C LEU A 75 6.64 -6.40 4.98
N VAL A 76 5.56 -6.59 5.72
CA VAL A 76 5.14 -7.88 6.28
C VAL A 76 3.97 -8.41 5.46
N ASP A 77 3.99 -9.67 5.01
CA ASP A 77 2.90 -10.27 4.22
C ASP A 77 2.51 -9.42 2.98
N ALA A 78 3.52 -8.85 2.31
CA ALA A 78 3.30 -7.96 1.17
C ALA A 78 2.81 -8.71 -0.06
N LEU A 79 1.88 -8.10 -0.81
CA LEU A 79 1.44 -8.64 -2.09
C LEU A 79 2.63 -8.73 -3.07
N ALA A 80 2.88 -9.92 -3.62
CA ALA A 80 4.03 -10.12 -4.49
C ALA A 80 3.97 -9.29 -5.80
N SER A 81 2.81 -9.23 -6.46
CA SER A 81 2.60 -8.49 -7.70
C SER A 81 1.11 -8.26 -7.99
N TYR A 82 0.79 -7.18 -8.70
CA TYR A 82 -0.51 -6.98 -9.33
C TYR A 82 -0.68 -7.89 -10.56
N ALA A 83 0.37 -8.15 -11.35
CA ALA A 83 0.27 -9.05 -12.50
C ALA A 83 -0.13 -10.47 -12.07
N GLY A 84 0.46 -10.98 -10.98
CA GLY A 84 0.09 -12.28 -10.43
C GLY A 84 -1.37 -12.35 -9.96
N ILE A 85 -1.95 -11.24 -9.51
CA ILE A 85 -3.39 -11.17 -9.18
C ILE A 85 -4.24 -11.12 -10.44
N ALA A 86 -3.83 -10.38 -11.46
CA ALA A 86 -4.56 -10.28 -12.73
C ALA A 86 -4.61 -11.62 -13.49
N GLU A 87 -3.58 -12.45 -13.33
CA GLU A 87 -3.46 -13.77 -13.97
C GLU A 87 -4.10 -14.91 -13.15
N ALA A 88 -4.44 -14.67 -11.88
CA ALA A 88 -5.02 -15.68 -11.01
C ALA A 88 -6.49 -15.96 -11.37
N GLU A 89 -6.87 -17.24 -11.44
CA GLU A 89 -8.26 -17.66 -11.66
C GLU A 89 -9.17 -17.20 -10.50
N LEU A 90 -8.65 -17.27 -9.28
CA LEU A 90 -9.29 -16.81 -8.06
C LEU A 90 -8.29 -15.98 -7.25
N TYR A 91 -8.68 -14.79 -6.83
CA TYR A 91 -7.88 -13.93 -5.96
C TYR A 91 -8.71 -13.41 -4.78
N SER A 92 -8.03 -13.11 -3.67
CA SER A 92 -8.65 -12.62 -2.43
C SER A 92 -8.35 -11.14 -2.14
N LEU A 93 -7.67 -10.44 -3.07
CA LEU A 93 -7.33 -9.03 -2.92
C LEU A 93 -8.60 -8.15 -2.90
N PRO A 94 -8.83 -7.35 -1.84
CA PRO A 94 -10.01 -6.50 -1.76
C PRO A 94 -9.92 -5.33 -2.74
N LEU A 95 -11.09 -4.79 -3.14
CA LEU A 95 -11.17 -3.62 -4.01
C LEU A 95 -10.38 -2.41 -3.46
N SER A 96 -10.32 -2.26 -2.14
CA SER A 96 -9.57 -1.21 -1.47
C SER A 96 -8.07 -1.23 -1.77
N ALA A 97 -7.52 -2.39 -2.12
CA ALA A 97 -6.11 -2.59 -2.45
C ALA A 97 -5.82 -2.51 -3.96
N MET A 98 -6.84 -2.27 -4.80
CA MET A 98 -6.69 -2.16 -6.25
C MET A 98 -6.40 -0.72 -6.68
N ILE A 99 -5.48 -0.56 -7.63
CA ILE A 99 -5.23 0.70 -8.34
C ILE A 99 -5.66 0.52 -9.80
N PRO A 100 -6.65 1.27 -10.30
CA PRO A 100 -7.06 1.18 -11.70
C PRO A 100 -5.91 1.43 -12.67
N SER A 101 -5.81 0.60 -13.72
CA SER A 101 -4.80 0.71 -14.78
C SER A 101 -3.33 0.71 -14.32
N VAL A 102 -3.03 0.23 -13.11
CA VAL A 102 -1.65 0.26 -12.57
C VAL A 102 -0.64 -0.47 -13.45
N LEU A 103 -1.02 -1.63 -13.99
CA LEU A 103 -0.18 -2.46 -14.86
C LEU A 103 0.12 -1.83 -16.23
N GLU A 104 -0.57 -0.74 -16.61
CA GLU A 104 -0.19 0.05 -17.78
C GLU A 104 1.05 0.93 -17.51
N GLN A 105 1.42 1.12 -16.23
CA GLN A 105 2.50 2.01 -15.79
C GLN A 105 3.62 1.26 -15.06
N PHE A 106 3.28 0.39 -14.10
CA PHE A 106 4.25 -0.36 -13.29
C PHE A 106 3.60 -1.55 -12.57
N ASP A 107 4.42 -2.41 -11.96
CA ASP A 107 3.99 -3.43 -11.00
C ASP A 107 4.70 -3.27 -9.64
N LEU A 108 4.18 -3.89 -8.57
CA LEU A 108 4.76 -3.87 -7.22
C LEU A 108 6.24 -4.30 -7.17
N PRO A 109 6.72 -5.31 -7.94
CA PRO A 109 8.15 -5.61 -8.00
C PRO A 109 9.02 -4.43 -8.45
N ASP A 110 8.51 -3.52 -9.29
CA ASP A 110 9.24 -2.31 -9.67
C ASP A 110 9.38 -1.34 -8.50
N VAL A 111 8.32 -1.20 -7.69
CA VAL A 111 8.32 -0.41 -6.45
C VAL A 111 9.32 -1.01 -5.45
N TYR A 112 9.29 -2.34 -5.26
CA TYR A 112 10.17 -3.02 -4.31
C TYR A 112 11.65 -2.87 -4.70
N ARG A 113 11.98 -3.01 -5.99
CA ARG A 113 13.33 -2.78 -6.51
C ARG A 113 13.80 -1.34 -6.24
N ALA A 114 12.93 -0.35 -6.41
CA ALA A 114 13.29 1.05 -6.09
C ALA A 114 13.51 1.28 -4.58
N LEU A 115 12.80 0.54 -3.72
CA LEU A 115 12.92 0.62 -2.27
C LEU A 115 14.16 -0.10 -1.71
N GLU A 116 14.90 -0.87 -2.51
CA GLU A 116 16.19 -1.47 -2.08
C GLU A 116 17.17 -0.37 -1.60
N ALA A 117 17.17 0.80 -2.25
CA ALA A 117 17.96 1.96 -1.84
C ALA A 117 17.59 2.51 -0.46
N LYS A 118 16.41 2.13 0.06
CA LYS A 118 15.88 2.46 1.39
C LYS A 118 15.87 1.24 2.31
N GLY A 119 16.78 0.28 2.11
CA GLY A 119 16.95 -0.87 3.00
C GLY A 119 15.68 -1.70 3.18
N LEU A 120 14.97 -1.97 2.07
CA LEU A 120 13.75 -2.78 2.08
C LEU A 120 14.01 -4.17 2.69
N GLU A 121 13.19 -4.54 3.67
CA GLU A 121 13.08 -5.88 4.21
C GLU A 121 11.65 -6.40 3.96
N MET A 122 11.52 -7.54 3.28
CA MET A 122 10.24 -8.22 3.11
C MET A 122 10.24 -9.49 3.97
N VAL A 123 9.19 -9.67 4.77
CA VAL A 123 9.08 -10.78 5.72
C VAL A 123 7.70 -11.41 5.68
N ASP A 124 7.64 -12.72 5.88
CA ASP A 124 6.39 -13.46 6.04
C ASP A 124 6.01 -13.46 7.54
N GLY A 125 4.82 -12.96 7.85
CA GLY A 125 4.30 -12.83 9.21
C GLY A 125 3.74 -14.12 9.81
N GLY A 126 3.61 -15.18 9.01
CA GLY A 126 2.97 -16.45 9.40
C GLY A 126 1.43 -16.36 9.45
N GLU A 127 0.76 -17.52 9.45
CA GLU A 127 -0.70 -17.60 9.58
C GLU A 127 -1.15 -17.28 11.02
N GLU A 128 -2.06 -16.32 11.17
CA GLU A 128 -2.90 -16.11 12.38
C GLU A 128 -4.18 -16.96 12.30
#